data_AF-A0A5N6VUN6-F1
#
_entry.id   AF-A0A5N6VUN6-F1
#
_cell.length_a   1.000
_cell.length_b   1.000
_cell.length_c   1.000
_cell.angle_alpha   90.00
_cell.angle_beta   90.00
_cell.angle_gamma   90.00
#
_symmetry.space_group_name_H-M   'P 1'
#
loop_
_entity.id
_entity.type
_entity.pdbx_description
1 polymer ?
#
loop_
_entity_poly.entity_id
_entity_poly.type
_entity_poly.pdbx_seq_one_letter_code
_entity_poly.pdbx_strand_id
1 'polypeptide(L)'
;MARIVEAGSGPADINDESLSPRDATEEEIESLRHVVDKLPRKVWVSLIVSGAERFTYYTITTPWQNYIQNAPGDGAVPGALGLGQSRATMIFNAFYLFYYLVPIPVALVSDAWLGRYAVLCISLSLYFCGTLVQFITSLPSLFHYESGLAGLVLSMILIGIGVGGTKAAITPFIGDQYPVKPAQVKTLATGERVIIDRTLTLQYVYNVYYWITNIAALSILASTYLEKERGFWAANVLALCSSWIGVALLAIFGKELERYPAQGGVLLKAGKVLAYAIHDKFKIDAARPRYQLEKHNREVPWTDRFVTEIKSGLRACQVMAWFVLFHLGINQMTNNLVSQAGEMQLDSFPNDGIQVLNPIACVLLGPVIQKLLYPTLARYQIPFGPLMRMTMAFFTMAATFAYAAGVQKMIYNSGPCYEAPLVCPAAQRVGQPALPNRIKVWVQTPIYVILAVSEIFGFVTLSEYSYSKAPKDMRTVVQSMRQLSAGIGSAIGIALGPVSRDPKVLWMDVGLAVSLALSGVLFWAVMGHLEKNKEDLDTMYLSEDQDRAAHTGGEAGSGTKN
;
A
#
# COMPACT_ATOMS: atom_id res chain seq x y z
N MET A 1 -20.28 -38.76 -28.58
CA MET A 1 -20.63 -39.97 -27.81
C MET A 1 -20.84 -39.54 -26.36
N ALA A 2 -21.96 -38.92 -25.99
CA ALA A 2 -23.31 -39.49 -25.83
C ALA A 2 -23.35 -40.63 -24.80
N ARG A 3 -23.81 -40.34 -23.58
CA ARG A 3 -24.61 -41.27 -22.78
C ARG A 3 -25.76 -40.52 -22.11
N ILE A 4 -26.93 -40.79 -22.64
CA ILE A 4 -28.27 -40.51 -22.10
C ILE A 4 -28.48 -41.46 -20.91
N VAL A 5 -29.03 -40.96 -19.81
CA VAL A 5 -29.76 -41.78 -18.83
C VAL A 5 -31.08 -41.06 -18.54
N GLU A 6 -32.11 -41.90 -18.44
CA GLU A 6 -33.52 -41.66 -18.68
C GLU A 6 -34.24 -40.74 -17.69
N ALA A 7 -35.27 -40.07 -18.20
CA ALA A 7 -36.32 -39.43 -17.41
C ALA A 7 -37.35 -40.47 -16.97
N GLY A 8 -37.72 -40.45 -15.68
CA GLY A 8 -38.75 -41.31 -15.11
C GLY A 8 -39.41 -40.72 -13.86
N SER A 9 -40.70 -40.38 -14.01
CA SER A 9 -41.80 -40.33 -13.02
C SER A 9 -41.82 -39.35 -11.84
N GLY A 10 -42.76 -38.39 -11.91
CA GLY A 10 -43.65 -37.99 -10.81
C GLY A 10 -43.25 -36.75 -9.98
N PRO A 11 -44.15 -35.76 -9.75
CA PRO A 11 -43.86 -34.62 -8.90
C PRO A 11 -44.00 -35.07 -7.45
N ALA A 12 -42.89 -35.42 -6.81
CA ALA A 12 -42.85 -35.43 -5.36
C ALA A 12 -42.73 -33.98 -4.91
N ASP A 13 -43.73 -33.52 -4.15
CA ASP A 13 -43.73 -32.27 -3.41
C ASP A 13 -42.39 -32.08 -2.68
N ILE A 14 -41.46 -31.35 -3.30
CA ILE A 14 -40.31 -30.81 -2.58
C ILE A 14 -40.82 -29.55 -1.94
N ASN A 15 -41.16 -29.68 -0.66
CA ASN A 15 -41.41 -28.57 0.24
C ASN A 15 -40.44 -27.41 -0.06
N ASP A 16 -41.04 -26.26 -0.36
CA ASP A 16 -40.39 -24.96 -0.61
C ASP A 16 -39.60 -24.43 0.62
N GLU A 17 -39.49 -25.24 1.69
CA GLU A 17 -38.73 -24.96 2.91
C GLU A 17 -37.24 -25.31 2.81
N SER A 18 -36.78 -25.96 1.74
CA SER A 18 -35.36 -26.37 1.57
C SER A 18 -34.42 -25.30 0.98
N LEU A 19 -34.92 -24.09 0.71
CA LEU A 19 -34.12 -22.97 0.20
C LEU A 19 -33.34 -22.19 1.27
N SER A 20 -33.37 -22.63 2.54
CA SER A 20 -32.52 -22.06 3.58
C SER A 20 -31.09 -22.64 3.47
N PRO A 21 -30.04 -21.80 3.46
CA PRO A 21 -28.67 -22.28 3.47
C PRO A 21 -28.42 -23.17 4.70
N ARG A 22 -28.09 -24.44 4.47
CA ARG A 22 -27.72 -25.40 5.53
C ARG A 22 -26.22 -25.32 5.77
N ASP A 23 -25.80 -25.49 7.02
CA ASP A 23 -24.39 -25.63 7.35
C ASP A 23 -23.83 -26.92 6.73
N ALA A 24 -22.64 -26.83 6.11
CA ALA A 24 -21.97 -27.92 5.43
C ALA A 24 -21.27 -28.86 6.43
N THR A 25 -21.35 -30.17 6.18
CA THR A 25 -20.54 -31.16 6.91
C THR A 25 -19.10 -31.18 6.38
N GLU A 26 -18.12 -31.62 7.17
CA GLU A 26 -16.69 -31.63 6.78
C GLU A 26 -16.44 -32.41 5.47
N GLU A 27 -17.14 -33.52 5.25
CA GLU A 27 -17.08 -34.28 3.99
C GLU A 27 -17.65 -33.53 2.78
N GLU A 28 -18.65 -32.68 2.99
CA GLU A 28 -19.22 -31.83 1.93
C GLU A 28 -18.24 -30.70 1.60
N ILE A 29 -17.55 -30.13 2.60
CA ILE A 29 -16.51 -29.11 2.44
C ILE A 29 -15.39 -29.62 1.54
N GLU A 30 -14.96 -30.88 1.68
CA GLU A 30 -13.88 -31.41 0.83
C GLU A 30 -14.35 -31.83 -0.57
N SER A 31 -15.61 -32.26 -0.73
CA SER A 31 -16.12 -32.83 -1.98
C SER A 31 -16.80 -31.83 -2.92
N LEU A 32 -17.42 -30.77 -2.39
CA LEU A 32 -18.19 -29.82 -3.19
C LEU A 32 -17.34 -28.66 -3.72
N ARG A 33 -17.75 -28.13 -4.87
CA ARG A 33 -17.10 -26.97 -5.48
C ARG A 33 -17.32 -25.73 -4.61
N HIS A 34 -16.23 -25.03 -4.28
CA HIS A 34 -16.26 -23.79 -3.53
C HIS A 34 -16.57 -22.61 -4.46
N VAL A 35 -17.49 -21.74 -4.05
CA VAL A 35 -17.93 -20.57 -4.82
C VAL A 35 -17.94 -19.30 -3.98
N VAL A 36 -17.82 -18.16 -4.66
CA VAL A 36 -17.91 -16.82 -4.05
C VAL A 36 -19.36 -16.48 -3.73
N ASP A 37 -19.61 -15.92 -2.55
CA ASP A 37 -20.94 -15.48 -2.13
C ASP A 37 -21.39 -14.18 -2.83
N LYS A 38 -22.70 -13.93 -2.82
CA LYS A 38 -23.23 -12.60 -3.15
C LYS A 38 -22.90 -11.63 -2.02
N LEU A 39 -22.19 -10.55 -2.37
CA LEU A 39 -21.77 -9.56 -1.37
C LEU A 39 -22.96 -8.76 -0.81
N PRO A 40 -23.08 -8.65 0.52
CA PRO A 40 -24.12 -7.83 1.14
C PRO A 40 -23.88 -6.34 0.86
N ARG A 41 -24.95 -5.54 0.89
CA ARG A 41 -24.89 -4.09 0.66
C ARG A 41 -23.86 -3.38 1.55
N LYS A 42 -23.70 -3.83 2.80
CA LYS A 42 -22.74 -3.29 3.79
C LYS A 42 -21.29 -3.31 3.28
N VAL A 43 -20.90 -4.37 2.58
CA VAL A 43 -19.56 -4.53 2.01
C VAL A 43 -19.36 -3.54 0.86
N TRP A 44 -20.36 -3.40 -0.03
CA TRP A 44 -20.31 -2.42 -1.13
C TRP A 44 -20.21 -0.98 -0.64
N VAL A 45 -20.98 -0.60 0.38
CA VAL A 45 -20.89 0.74 0.98
C VAL A 45 -19.48 0.99 1.51
N SER A 46 -18.89 0.03 2.23
CA SER A 46 -17.53 0.17 2.79
C SER A 46 -16.45 0.26 1.71
N LEU A 47 -16.61 -0.49 0.61
CA LEU A 47 -15.73 -0.40 -0.57
C LEU A 47 -15.82 0.98 -1.25
N ILE A 48 -17.02 1.54 -1.40
CA ILE A 48 -17.22 2.87 -1.99
C ILE A 48 -16.64 3.96 -1.08
N VAL A 49 -16.84 3.88 0.23
CA VAL A 49 -16.22 4.80 1.21
C VAL A 49 -14.70 4.79 1.05
N SER A 50 -14.09 3.60 0.87
CA SER A 50 -12.66 3.52 0.61
C SER A 50 -12.26 4.11 -0.74
N GLY A 51 -13.06 3.91 -1.79
CA GLY A 51 -12.79 4.53 -3.09
C GLY A 51 -12.84 6.05 -3.02
N ALA A 52 -13.83 6.61 -2.33
CA ALA A 52 -13.97 8.05 -2.12
C ALA A 52 -12.79 8.63 -1.31
N GLU A 53 -12.32 7.92 -0.28
CA GLU A 53 -11.12 8.29 0.48
C GLU A 53 -9.88 8.33 -0.42
N ARG A 54 -9.63 7.27 -1.20
CA ARG A 54 -8.49 7.21 -2.14
C ARG A 54 -8.57 8.30 -3.20
N PHE A 55 -9.76 8.53 -3.75
CA PHE A 55 -10.00 9.56 -4.75
C PHE A 55 -9.65 10.94 -4.19
N THR A 56 -10.11 11.24 -2.97
CA THR A 56 -9.79 12.48 -2.25
C THR A 56 -8.29 12.64 -2.06
N TYR A 57 -7.59 11.57 -1.67
CA TYR A 57 -6.14 11.57 -1.43
C TYR A 57 -5.35 11.98 -2.66
N TYR A 58 -5.58 11.31 -3.79
CA TYR A 58 -4.87 11.67 -5.01
C TYR A 58 -5.28 13.05 -5.54
N THR A 59 -6.55 13.43 -5.40
CA THR A 59 -7.03 14.74 -5.86
C THR A 59 -6.34 15.90 -5.12
N ILE A 60 -6.18 15.78 -3.79
CA ILE A 60 -5.62 16.87 -2.99
C ILE A 60 -4.10 16.87 -2.92
N THR A 61 -3.46 15.70 -2.92
CA THR A 61 -2.01 15.60 -2.71
C THR A 61 -1.19 15.81 -3.98
N THR A 62 -1.72 15.46 -5.15
CA THR A 62 -0.99 15.60 -6.42
C THR A 62 -0.61 17.06 -6.74
N PRO A 63 -1.52 18.05 -6.63
CA PRO A 63 -1.22 19.47 -6.85
C PRO A 63 -0.22 20.10 -5.86
N TRP A 64 0.05 19.48 -4.71
CA TRP A 64 0.75 20.16 -3.62
C TRP A 64 2.19 20.54 -3.95
N GLN A 65 2.90 19.73 -4.74
CA GLN A 65 4.27 20.09 -5.12
C GLN A 65 4.28 21.41 -5.90
N ASN A 66 3.39 21.56 -6.89
CA ASN A 66 3.23 22.79 -7.66
C ASN A 66 2.73 23.96 -6.81
N TYR A 67 1.70 23.72 -5.97
CA TYR A 67 1.13 24.72 -5.06
C TYR A 67 2.19 25.36 -4.15
N ILE A 68 3.12 24.54 -3.63
CA ILE A 68 4.16 24.99 -2.71
C ILE A 68 5.35 25.59 -3.47
N GLN A 69 5.78 24.96 -4.56
CA GLN A 69 7.00 25.29 -5.28
C GLN A 69 6.88 26.60 -6.07
N ASN A 70 5.84 26.73 -6.88
CA ASN A 70 5.75 27.75 -7.94
C ASN A 70 5.01 29.00 -7.44
N ALA A 71 5.36 30.16 -8.00
CA ALA A 71 4.71 31.43 -7.70
C ALA A 71 3.41 31.60 -8.50
N PRO A 72 2.46 32.44 -8.03
CA PRO A 72 1.27 32.76 -8.81
C PRO A 72 1.62 33.43 -10.15
N GLY A 73 1.00 32.98 -11.23
CA GLY A 73 1.13 33.61 -12.55
C GLY A 73 2.35 33.20 -13.38
N ASP A 74 3.15 32.23 -12.92
CA ASP A 74 4.25 31.64 -13.69
C ASP A 74 3.67 30.72 -14.80
N GLY A 75 3.30 31.29 -15.96
CA GLY A 75 2.34 30.67 -16.87
C GLY A 75 2.75 29.35 -17.57
N ALA A 76 3.91 28.76 -17.26
CA ALA A 76 4.29 27.43 -17.73
C ALA A 76 3.74 26.30 -16.82
N VAL A 77 3.67 26.55 -15.51
CA VAL A 77 3.26 25.56 -14.50
C VAL A 77 2.46 26.27 -13.42
N PRO A 78 1.29 25.73 -12.98
CA PRO A 78 0.51 26.37 -11.93
C PRO A 78 1.32 26.54 -10.63
N GLY A 79 1.03 27.61 -9.88
CA GLY A 79 1.73 27.96 -8.65
C GLY A 79 0.92 28.87 -7.72
N ALA A 80 1.25 28.84 -6.43
CA ALA A 80 0.56 29.62 -5.39
C ALA A 80 1.52 30.24 -4.37
N LEU A 81 2.39 29.45 -3.71
CA LEU A 81 3.22 29.93 -2.60
C LEU A 81 4.62 30.40 -3.01
N GLY A 82 5.19 29.88 -4.09
CA GLY A 82 6.52 30.30 -4.57
C GLY A 82 7.68 30.03 -3.60
N LEU A 83 7.57 28.99 -2.75
CA LEU A 83 8.61 28.67 -1.76
C LEU A 83 9.86 28.02 -2.36
N GLY A 84 9.83 27.66 -3.65
CA GLY A 84 10.90 26.98 -4.36
C GLY A 84 10.94 25.47 -4.11
N GLN A 85 11.59 24.76 -5.02
CA GLN A 85 11.59 23.29 -5.09
C GLN A 85 12.09 22.62 -3.80
N SER A 86 13.18 23.15 -3.24
CA SER A 86 13.80 22.59 -2.03
C SER A 86 12.85 22.62 -0.85
N ARG A 87 12.17 23.75 -0.60
CA ARG A 87 11.21 23.89 0.50
C ARG A 87 9.95 23.08 0.25
N ALA A 88 9.44 23.07 -0.98
CA ALA A 88 8.29 22.24 -1.36
C ALA A 88 8.54 20.76 -1.07
N THR A 89 9.68 20.25 -1.52
CA THR A 89 10.09 18.86 -1.29
C THR A 89 10.25 18.55 0.19
N MET A 90 10.82 19.45 1.00
CA MET A 90 10.93 19.26 2.45
C MET A 90 9.56 19.21 3.14
N ILE A 91 8.65 20.14 2.81
CA ILE A 91 7.31 20.19 3.39
C ILE A 91 6.51 18.94 3.03
N PHE A 92 6.60 18.49 1.77
CA PHE A 92 5.91 17.30 1.30
C PHE A 92 6.45 16.03 2.00
N ASN A 93 7.77 15.89 2.14
CA ASN A 93 8.37 14.78 2.88
C ASN A 93 8.07 14.85 4.39
N ALA A 94 7.92 16.04 4.98
CA ALA A 94 7.47 16.21 6.35
C ALA A 94 6.02 15.73 6.53
N PHE A 95 5.14 16.04 5.58
CA PHE A 95 3.79 15.49 5.55
C PHE A 95 3.81 13.96 5.44
N TYR A 96 4.64 13.37 4.56
CA TYR A 96 4.78 11.91 4.48
C TYR A 96 5.31 11.26 5.75
N LEU A 97 6.32 11.87 6.41
CA LEU A 97 6.79 11.41 7.71
C LEU A 97 5.65 11.38 8.73
N PHE A 98 4.88 12.47 8.84
CA PHE A 98 3.74 12.54 9.74
C PHE A 98 2.67 11.51 9.39
N TYR A 99 2.28 11.46 8.13
CA TYR A 99 1.32 10.54 7.54
C TYR A 99 1.63 9.06 7.82
N TYR A 100 2.90 8.66 7.74
CA TYR A 100 3.32 7.29 7.99
C TYR A 100 3.38 6.95 9.49
N LEU A 101 3.54 7.94 10.36
CA LEU A 101 3.57 7.73 11.82
C LEU A 101 2.17 7.68 12.44
N VAL A 102 1.20 8.45 11.93
CA VAL A 102 -0.18 8.53 12.47
C VAL A 102 -0.90 7.17 12.62
N PRO A 103 -0.83 6.22 11.66
CA PRO A 103 -1.54 4.95 11.77
C PRO A 103 -1.19 4.15 13.03
N ILE A 104 0.02 4.30 13.57
CA ILE A 104 0.52 3.53 14.71
C ILE A 104 -0.28 3.83 15.99
N PRO A 105 -0.32 5.08 16.50
CA PRO A 105 -1.13 5.43 17.67
C PRO A 105 -2.62 5.28 17.40
N VAL A 106 -3.10 5.56 16.18
CA VAL A 106 -4.53 5.45 15.86
C VAL A 106 -4.99 3.98 15.86
N ALA A 107 -4.18 3.05 15.37
CA ALA A 107 -4.47 1.61 15.46
C ALA A 107 -4.55 1.14 16.92
N LEU A 108 -3.61 1.58 17.76
CA LEU A 108 -3.62 1.32 19.21
C LEU A 108 -4.93 1.81 19.87
N VAL A 109 -5.34 3.03 19.56
CA VAL A 109 -6.56 3.64 20.09
C VAL A 109 -7.83 2.94 19.56
N SER A 110 -7.83 2.55 18.29
CA SER A 110 -8.88 1.76 17.65
C SER A 110 -9.08 0.42 18.35
N ASP A 111 -7.99 -0.30 18.59
CA ASP A 111 -8.01 -1.66 19.14
C ASP A 111 -8.20 -1.68 20.66
N ALA A 112 -7.89 -0.60 21.37
CA ALA A 112 -8.01 -0.53 22.83
C ALA A 112 -9.32 0.10 23.32
N TRP A 113 -9.79 1.19 22.71
CA TRP A 113 -10.82 2.05 23.34
C TRP A 113 -11.99 2.40 22.42
N LEU A 114 -11.75 2.91 21.21
CA LEU A 114 -12.81 3.50 20.38
C LEU A 114 -13.53 2.50 19.48
N GLY A 115 -12.87 1.40 19.10
CA GLY A 115 -13.36 0.51 18.07
C GLY A 115 -13.20 1.09 16.66
N ARG A 116 -13.18 0.20 15.66
CA ARG A 116 -12.85 0.53 14.26
C ARG A 116 -13.82 1.53 13.63
N TYR A 117 -15.12 1.39 13.90
CA TYR A 117 -16.15 2.26 13.33
C TYR A 117 -16.02 3.72 13.80
N ALA A 118 -15.83 3.95 15.11
CA ALA A 118 -15.70 5.31 15.64
C ALA A 118 -14.42 5.99 15.13
N VAL A 119 -13.30 5.26 15.09
CA VAL A 119 -12.05 5.76 14.51
C VAL A 119 -12.22 6.12 13.05
N LEU A 120 -12.93 5.30 12.25
CA LEU A 120 -13.19 5.59 10.85
C LEU A 120 -14.02 6.88 10.67
N CYS A 121 -15.08 7.08 11.47
CA CYS A 121 -15.91 8.28 11.43
C CYS A 121 -15.14 9.55 11.81
N ILE A 122 -14.34 9.49 12.89
CA ILE A 122 -13.51 10.63 13.33
C ILE A 122 -12.48 10.95 12.25
N SER A 123 -11.82 9.93 11.70
CA SER A 123 -10.77 10.09 10.69
C SER A 123 -11.30 10.72 9.40
N LEU A 124 -12.46 10.26 8.89
CA LEU A 124 -13.07 10.85 7.69
C LEU A 124 -13.61 12.26 7.95
N SER A 125 -14.13 12.54 9.14
CA SER A 125 -14.56 13.89 9.52
C SER A 125 -13.38 14.86 9.56
N LEU A 126 -12.25 14.46 10.18
CA LEU A 126 -11.02 15.25 10.18
C LEU A 126 -10.48 15.46 8.77
N TYR A 127 -10.57 14.43 7.92
CA TYR A 127 -10.18 14.52 6.53
C TYR A 127 -11.04 15.56 5.77
N PHE A 128 -12.36 15.49 5.92
CA PHE A 128 -13.28 16.49 5.36
C PHE A 128 -12.93 17.91 5.82
N CYS A 129 -12.74 18.12 7.13
CA CYS A 129 -12.33 19.42 7.68
C CYS A 129 -11.00 19.92 7.06
N GLY A 130 -10.02 19.04 6.87
CA GLY A 130 -8.75 19.39 6.23
C GLY A 130 -8.93 19.81 4.77
N THR A 131 -9.74 19.08 3.99
CA THR A 131 -10.05 19.46 2.60
C THR A 131 -10.84 20.77 2.52
N LEU A 132 -11.71 21.04 3.50
CA LEU A 132 -12.48 22.28 3.59
C LEU A 132 -11.57 23.48 3.87
N VAL A 133 -10.62 23.35 4.81
CA VAL A 133 -9.62 24.39 5.09
C VAL A 133 -8.78 24.68 3.85
N GLN A 134 -8.30 23.65 3.15
CA GLN A 134 -7.53 23.82 1.93
C GLN A 134 -8.35 24.54 0.84
N PHE A 135 -9.61 24.14 0.66
CA PHE A 135 -10.51 24.79 -0.29
C PHE A 135 -10.69 26.28 0.03
N ILE A 136 -11.10 26.62 1.26
CA ILE A 136 -11.37 28.01 1.67
C ILE A 136 -10.13 28.88 1.51
N THR A 137 -8.96 28.39 1.91
CA THR A 137 -7.71 29.15 1.85
C THR A 137 -7.15 29.28 0.43
N SER A 138 -7.57 28.41 -0.49
CA SER A 138 -7.21 28.48 -1.92
C SER A 138 -8.16 29.34 -2.76
N LEU A 139 -9.26 29.87 -2.20
CA LEU A 139 -10.21 30.69 -2.92
C LEU A 139 -9.56 32.01 -3.38
N PRO A 140 -9.71 32.43 -4.65
CA PRO A 140 -9.08 33.66 -5.15
C PRO A 140 -9.43 34.93 -4.35
N SER A 141 -10.63 34.98 -3.75
CA SER A 141 -11.08 36.12 -2.93
C SER A 141 -10.48 36.15 -1.52
N LEU A 142 -9.94 35.03 -1.03
CA LEU A 142 -9.41 34.87 0.34
C LEU A 142 -7.91 34.54 0.35
N PHE A 143 -7.32 34.34 -0.83
CA PHE A 143 -5.94 33.92 -0.98
C PHE A 143 -4.99 35.10 -0.76
N HIS A 144 -4.28 35.04 0.37
CA HIS A 144 -3.09 35.82 0.66
C HIS A 144 -1.95 34.84 0.98
N TYR A 145 -0.70 35.24 0.79
CA TYR A 145 0.44 34.36 1.03
C TYR A 145 0.42 33.74 2.45
N GLU A 146 0.13 34.54 3.47
CA GLU A 146 0.06 34.08 4.85
C GLU A 146 -1.12 33.14 5.11
N SER A 147 -2.31 33.45 4.56
CA SER A 147 -3.50 32.60 4.72
C SER A 147 -3.38 31.29 3.95
N GLY A 148 -2.76 31.30 2.76
CA GLY A 148 -2.50 30.12 1.95
C GLY A 148 -1.48 29.18 2.58
N LEU A 149 -0.42 29.72 3.21
CA LEU A 149 0.58 28.92 3.93
C LEU A 149 0.01 28.33 5.22
N ALA A 150 -0.67 29.14 6.04
CA ALA A 150 -1.29 28.67 7.27
C ALA A 150 -2.40 27.63 6.98
N GLY A 151 -3.19 27.89 5.93
CA GLY A 151 -4.20 26.97 5.42
C GLY A 151 -3.63 25.63 5.00
N LEU A 152 -2.52 25.64 4.26
CA LEU A 152 -1.82 24.42 3.85
C LEU A 152 -1.28 23.62 5.04
N VAL A 153 -0.63 24.27 6.01
CA VAL A 153 -0.08 23.55 7.17
C VAL A 153 -1.21 22.93 8.00
N LEU A 154 -2.28 23.68 8.25
CA LEU A 154 -3.44 23.18 8.98
C LEU A 154 -4.14 22.04 8.23
N SER A 155 -4.31 22.18 6.91
CA SER A 155 -4.92 21.14 6.07
C SER A 155 -4.06 19.87 6.05
N MET A 156 -2.74 19.99 5.91
CA MET A 156 -1.81 18.86 5.94
C MET A 156 -1.86 18.10 7.28
N ILE A 157 -1.98 18.79 8.41
CA ILE A 157 -2.12 18.14 9.72
C ILE A 157 -3.46 17.39 9.81
N LEU A 158 -4.57 18.05 9.49
CA LEU A 158 -5.91 17.45 9.55
C LEU A 158 -6.06 16.26 8.59
N ILE A 159 -5.59 16.42 7.36
CA ILE A 159 -5.56 15.37 6.33
C ILE A 159 -4.62 14.23 6.77
N GLY A 160 -3.44 14.54 7.30
CA GLY A 160 -2.49 13.54 7.77
C GLY A 160 -3.08 12.64 8.87
N ILE A 161 -3.79 13.23 9.84
CA ILE A 161 -4.50 12.49 10.89
C ILE A 161 -5.64 11.66 10.28
N GLY A 162 -6.45 12.28 9.42
CA GLY A 162 -7.61 11.63 8.81
C GLY A 162 -7.25 10.45 7.89
N VAL A 163 -6.26 10.61 7.02
CA VAL A 163 -5.81 9.55 6.11
C VAL A 163 -5.07 8.44 6.89
N GLY A 164 -4.26 8.82 7.89
CA GLY A 164 -3.55 7.85 8.72
C GLY A 164 -4.51 6.96 9.52
N GLY A 165 -5.58 7.54 10.07
CA GLY A 165 -6.60 6.80 10.81
C GLY A 165 -7.50 5.93 9.94
N THR A 166 -7.90 6.41 8.76
CA THR A 166 -8.61 5.57 7.76
C THR A 166 -7.75 4.40 7.30
N LYS A 167 -6.45 4.60 7.04
CA LYS A 167 -5.52 3.51 6.69
C LYS A 167 -5.42 2.42 7.76
N ALA A 168 -5.49 2.79 9.04
CA ALA A 168 -5.44 1.83 10.13
C ALA A 168 -6.74 1.01 10.24
N ALA A 169 -7.90 1.62 9.96
CA ALA A 169 -9.21 1.02 10.26
C ALA A 169 -9.93 0.42 9.04
N ILE A 170 -9.75 0.93 7.81
CA ILE A 170 -10.65 0.64 6.69
C ILE A 170 -10.54 -0.80 6.15
N THR A 171 -9.32 -1.32 6.00
CA THR A 171 -9.09 -2.69 5.52
C THR A 171 -9.68 -3.75 6.46
N PRO A 172 -9.42 -3.72 7.79
CA PRO A 172 -10.08 -4.64 8.69
C PRO A 172 -11.58 -4.40 8.77
N PHE A 173 -12.05 -3.14 8.73
CA PHE A 173 -13.47 -2.80 8.77
C PHE A 173 -14.26 -3.38 7.58
N ILE A 174 -13.69 -3.39 6.36
CA ILE A 174 -14.31 -4.03 5.19
C ILE A 174 -14.47 -5.54 5.41
N GLY A 175 -13.44 -6.19 5.99
CA GLY A 175 -13.50 -7.62 6.30
C GLY A 175 -14.56 -7.95 7.36
N ASP A 176 -14.73 -7.06 8.34
CA ASP A 176 -15.74 -7.18 9.39
C ASP A 176 -17.18 -7.10 8.86
N GLN A 177 -17.42 -6.42 7.71
CA GLN A 177 -18.76 -6.33 7.13
C GLN A 177 -19.27 -7.65 6.54
N TYR A 178 -18.40 -8.65 6.39
CA TYR A 178 -18.77 -10.01 6.03
C TYR A 178 -18.64 -10.93 7.25
N PRO A 179 -19.70 -11.08 8.07
CA PRO A 179 -19.62 -11.79 9.34
C PRO A 179 -19.27 -13.27 9.14
N VAL A 180 -18.59 -13.85 10.14
CA VAL A 180 -18.21 -15.27 10.14
C VAL A 180 -19.48 -16.12 10.17
N LYS A 181 -19.85 -16.69 9.02
CA LYS A 181 -20.87 -17.72 8.94
C LYS A 181 -20.18 -19.08 8.76
N PRO A 182 -20.71 -20.17 9.33
CA PRO A 182 -20.32 -21.53 8.96
C PRO A 182 -20.45 -21.71 7.44
N ALA A 183 -19.61 -22.56 6.85
CA ALA A 183 -19.66 -22.85 5.42
C ALA A 183 -21.07 -23.35 5.08
N GLN A 184 -21.77 -22.67 4.17
CA GLN A 184 -23.16 -23.02 3.84
C GLN A 184 -23.21 -23.72 2.48
N VAL A 185 -23.96 -24.83 2.41
CA VAL A 185 -24.28 -25.48 1.15
C VAL A 185 -25.41 -24.70 0.50
N LYS A 186 -25.20 -24.30 -0.76
CA LYS A 186 -26.20 -23.66 -1.59
C LYS A 186 -26.37 -24.47 -2.87
N THR A 187 -27.61 -24.73 -3.24
CA THR A 187 -27.92 -25.32 -4.55
C THR A 187 -28.05 -24.19 -5.57
N LEU A 188 -27.26 -24.24 -6.65
CA LEU A 188 -27.37 -23.30 -7.76
C LEU A 188 -28.67 -23.52 -8.53
N ALA A 189 -29.08 -22.54 -9.33
CA ALA A 189 -30.24 -22.67 -10.24
C ALA A 189 -30.07 -23.81 -11.26
N THR A 190 -28.85 -24.30 -11.45
CA THR A 190 -28.48 -25.45 -12.29
C THR A 190 -28.63 -26.80 -11.57
N GLY A 191 -29.01 -26.82 -10.29
CA GLY A 191 -29.13 -28.03 -9.47
C GLY A 191 -27.82 -28.49 -8.81
N GLU A 192 -26.68 -27.85 -9.10
CA GLU A 192 -25.38 -28.19 -8.52
C GLU A 192 -25.28 -27.70 -7.06
N ARG A 193 -24.88 -28.58 -6.14
CA ARG A 193 -24.59 -28.23 -4.74
C ARG A 193 -23.18 -27.64 -4.66
N VAL A 194 -23.08 -26.43 -4.14
CA VAL A 194 -21.81 -25.72 -3.99
C VAL A 194 -21.67 -25.18 -2.58
N ILE A 195 -20.43 -25.01 -2.13
CA ILE A 195 -20.13 -24.48 -0.81
C ILE A 195 -19.69 -23.04 -0.91
N ILE A 196 -20.28 -22.21 -0.06
CA ILE A 196 -19.88 -20.82 0.06
C ILE A 196 -18.61 -20.74 0.91
N ASP A 197 -17.49 -20.44 0.25
CA ASP A 197 -16.22 -20.25 0.94
C ASP A 197 -16.00 -18.79 1.31
N ARG A 198 -15.85 -18.55 2.61
CA ARG A 198 -15.52 -17.23 3.14
C ARG A 198 -14.14 -16.76 2.67
N THR A 199 -13.16 -17.64 2.55
CA THR A 199 -11.80 -17.28 2.18
C THR A 199 -11.76 -16.75 0.75
N LEU A 200 -12.38 -17.47 -0.19
CA LEU A 200 -12.53 -17.03 -1.58
C LEU A 200 -13.35 -15.73 -1.68
N THR A 201 -14.42 -15.60 -0.89
CA THR A 201 -15.24 -14.39 -0.88
C THR A 201 -14.46 -13.17 -0.39
N LEU A 202 -13.67 -13.30 0.69
CA LEU A 202 -12.81 -12.23 1.18
C LEU A 202 -11.69 -11.88 0.18
N GLN A 203 -11.09 -12.88 -0.49
CA GLN A 203 -10.13 -12.62 -1.56
C GLN A 203 -10.77 -11.80 -2.70
N TYR A 204 -12.00 -12.15 -3.10
CA TYR A 204 -12.74 -11.38 -4.08
C TYR A 204 -13.01 -9.94 -3.62
N VAL A 205 -13.44 -9.73 -2.36
CA VAL A 205 -13.64 -8.39 -1.79
C VAL A 205 -12.35 -7.57 -1.82
N TYR A 206 -11.21 -8.16 -1.44
CA TYR A 206 -9.92 -7.46 -1.47
C TYR A 206 -9.43 -7.17 -2.90
N ASN A 207 -9.74 -8.05 -3.86
CA ASN A 207 -9.47 -7.77 -5.27
C ASN A 207 -10.33 -6.60 -5.78
N VAL A 208 -11.61 -6.55 -5.42
CA VAL A 208 -12.50 -5.42 -5.76
C VAL A 208 -12.01 -4.12 -5.11
N TYR A 209 -11.58 -4.18 -3.84
CA TYR A 209 -10.95 -3.05 -3.15
C TYR A 209 -9.73 -2.51 -3.90
N TYR A 210 -8.86 -3.41 -4.39
CA TYR A 210 -7.69 -3.03 -5.18
C TYR A 210 -8.08 -2.35 -6.51
N TRP A 211 -9.07 -2.87 -7.22
CA TRP A 211 -9.59 -2.26 -8.45
C TRP A 211 -10.17 -0.86 -8.19
N ILE A 212 -11.01 -0.70 -7.17
CA ILE A 212 -11.58 0.59 -6.79
C ILE A 212 -10.49 1.59 -6.44
N THR A 213 -9.44 1.16 -5.73
CA THR A 213 -8.30 2.01 -5.36
C THR A 213 -7.53 2.51 -6.58
N ASN A 214 -7.29 1.65 -7.58
CA ASN A 214 -6.62 2.05 -8.82
C ASN A 214 -7.49 2.98 -9.67
N ILE A 215 -8.79 2.72 -9.77
CA ILE A 215 -9.73 3.62 -10.47
C ILE A 215 -9.74 4.99 -9.79
N ALA A 216 -9.77 5.01 -8.45
CA ALA A 216 -9.72 6.24 -7.69
C ALA A 216 -8.41 7.01 -7.89
N ALA A 217 -7.28 6.34 -8.15
CA ALA A 217 -6.00 6.98 -8.48
C ALA A 217 -5.99 7.71 -9.82
N LEU A 218 -6.92 7.40 -10.74
CA LEU A 218 -7.08 8.16 -11.98
C LEU A 218 -7.59 9.59 -11.74
N SER A 219 -8.03 9.92 -10.52
CA SER A 219 -8.40 11.29 -10.14
C SER A 219 -7.24 12.29 -10.28
N ILE A 220 -5.99 11.81 -10.33
CA ILE A 220 -4.78 12.59 -10.70
C ILE A 220 -5.03 13.40 -11.98
N LEU A 221 -5.67 12.82 -12.99
CA LEU A 221 -5.96 13.55 -14.24
C LEU A 221 -6.98 14.67 -13.99
N ALA A 222 -8.07 14.36 -13.31
CA ALA A 222 -9.11 15.34 -13.04
C ALA A 222 -8.59 16.52 -12.20
N SER A 223 -7.79 16.26 -11.16
CA SER A 223 -7.24 17.31 -10.29
C SER A 223 -6.26 18.21 -11.03
N THR A 224 -5.32 17.64 -11.77
CA THR A 224 -4.23 18.39 -12.43
C THR A 224 -4.73 19.21 -13.62
N TYR A 225 -5.73 18.72 -14.36
CA TYR A 225 -6.39 19.54 -15.39
C TYR A 225 -7.25 20.66 -14.78
N LEU A 226 -7.97 20.41 -13.67
CA LEU A 226 -8.72 21.47 -12.99
C LEU A 226 -7.82 22.56 -12.43
N GLU A 227 -6.69 22.18 -11.82
CA GLU A 227 -5.65 23.10 -11.35
C GLU A 227 -5.12 23.96 -12.49
N LYS A 228 -4.76 23.33 -13.62
CA LYS A 228 -4.18 24.03 -14.77
C LYS A 228 -5.15 25.02 -15.43
N GLU A 229 -6.41 24.64 -15.62
CA GLU A 229 -7.40 25.42 -16.38
C GLU A 229 -8.15 26.46 -15.52
N ARG A 230 -8.40 26.17 -14.24
CA ARG A 230 -9.24 27.01 -13.37
C ARG A 230 -8.53 27.48 -12.10
N GLY A 231 -7.44 26.82 -11.70
CA GLY A 231 -6.69 27.09 -10.48
C GLY A 231 -6.95 26.08 -9.36
N PHE A 232 -6.12 26.14 -8.32
CA PHE A 232 -6.10 25.18 -7.21
C PHE A 232 -7.44 25.02 -6.48
N TRP A 233 -8.24 26.09 -6.37
CA TRP A 233 -9.56 26.02 -5.73
C TRP A 233 -10.48 24.99 -6.40
N ALA A 234 -10.41 24.83 -7.71
CA ALA A 234 -11.26 23.90 -8.46
C ALA A 234 -10.89 22.44 -8.16
N ALA A 235 -9.59 22.13 -8.09
CA ALA A 235 -9.10 20.83 -7.65
C ALA A 235 -9.48 20.54 -6.19
N ASN A 236 -9.39 21.55 -5.31
CA ASN A 236 -9.76 21.41 -3.90
C ASN A 236 -11.26 21.21 -3.68
N VAL A 237 -12.14 21.83 -4.49
CA VAL A 237 -13.59 21.53 -4.47
C VAL A 237 -13.85 20.08 -4.83
N LEU A 238 -13.18 19.56 -5.85
CA LEU A 238 -13.34 18.17 -6.26
C LEU A 238 -13.00 17.22 -5.10
N ALA A 239 -11.91 17.49 -4.37
CA ALA A 239 -11.53 16.74 -3.16
C ALA A 239 -12.54 16.90 -2.01
N LEU A 240 -13.09 18.11 -1.84
CA LEU A 240 -14.12 18.37 -0.82
C LEU A 240 -15.41 17.58 -1.10
N CYS A 241 -15.87 17.58 -2.34
CA CYS A 241 -17.05 16.82 -2.74
C CYS A 241 -16.83 15.30 -2.56
N SER A 242 -15.67 14.78 -2.94
CA SER A 242 -15.38 13.35 -2.78
C SER A 242 -15.25 12.93 -1.31
N SER A 243 -14.66 13.77 -0.46
CA SER A 243 -14.55 13.48 0.98
C SER A 243 -15.92 13.49 1.67
N TRP A 244 -16.81 14.39 1.25
CA TRP A 244 -18.20 14.43 1.74
C TRP A 244 -18.96 13.15 1.43
N ILE A 245 -18.75 12.54 0.26
CA ILE A 245 -19.38 11.25 -0.09
C ILE A 245 -19.02 10.17 0.94
N GLY A 246 -17.74 10.09 1.34
CA GLY A 246 -17.30 9.13 2.37
C GLY A 246 -17.99 9.35 3.72
N VAL A 247 -18.06 10.60 4.18
CA VAL A 247 -18.71 10.98 5.45
C VAL A 247 -20.22 10.73 5.39
N ALA A 248 -20.88 11.15 4.31
CA ALA A 248 -22.32 11.01 4.12
C ALA A 248 -22.75 9.54 4.06
N LEU A 249 -21.99 8.68 3.36
CA LEU A 249 -22.28 7.25 3.29
C LEU A 249 -22.20 6.58 4.67
N LEU A 250 -21.21 6.92 5.50
CA LEU A 250 -21.15 6.40 6.87
C LEU A 250 -22.25 6.96 7.77
N ALA A 251 -22.64 8.22 7.60
CA ALA A 251 -23.73 8.81 8.36
C ALA A 251 -25.08 8.15 8.02
N ILE A 252 -25.34 7.85 6.75
CA ILE A 252 -26.60 7.24 6.27
C ILE A 252 -26.65 5.74 6.64
N PHE A 253 -25.58 4.99 6.35
CA PHE A 253 -25.56 3.53 6.52
C PHE A 253 -24.99 3.08 7.87
N GLY A 254 -24.61 4.00 8.74
CA GLY A 254 -23.93 3.71 10.00
C GLY A 254 -24.69 2.82 10.97
N LYS A 255 -26.02 2.73 10.85
CA LYS A 255 -26.87 1.80 11.64
C LYS A 255 -26.86 0.38 11.08
N GLU A 256 -26.60 0.21 9.79
CA GLU A 256 -26.56 -1.09 9.13
C GLU A 256 -25.18 -1.77 9.25
N LEU A 257 -24.10 -0.99 9.41
CA LEU A 257 -22.74 -1.52 9.46
C LEU A 257 -22.45 -2.32 10.75
N GLU A 258 -21.75 -3.44 10.59
CA GLU A 258 -21.32 -4.30 11.71
C GLU A 258 -20.28 -3.57 12.56
N ARG A 259 -20.45 -3.64 13.89
CA ARG A 259 -19.58 -2.98 14.86
C ARG A 259 -18.98 -4.05 15.79
N TYR A 260 -17.72 -4.38 15.57
CA TYR A 260 -17.00 -5.25 16.49
C TYR A 260 -16.39 -4.43 17.64
N PRO A 261 -16.52 -4.90 18.89
CA PRO A 261 -15.88 -4.26 20.03
C PRO A 261 -14.36 -4.40 19.94
N ALA A 262 -13.65 -3.48 20.59
CA ALA A 262 -12.20 -3.44 20.71
C ALA A 262 -11.65 -4.79 21.24
N GLN A 263 -10.89 -5.53 20.41
CA GLN A 263 -10.18 -6.74 20.82
C GLN A 263 -8.82 -6.35 21.42
N GLY A 264 -8.84 -5.95 22.69
CA GLY A 264 -7.63 -5.56 23.42
C GLY A 264 -6.70 -6.75 23.72
N GLY A 265 -5.39 -6.50 23.70
CA GLY A 265 -4.43 -7.29 24.50
C GLY A 265 -3.28 -7.97 23.76
N VAL A 266 -3.31 -8.12 22.43
CA VAL A 266 -2.21 -8.80 21.72
C VAL A 266 -0.94 -7.94 21.69
N LEU A 267 -1.08 -6.65 21.39
CA LEU A 267 0.06 -5.74 21.28
C LEU A 267 0.78 -5.54 22.61
N LEU A 268 0.04 -5.45 23.73
CA LEU A 268 0.58 -5.38 25.08
C LEU A 268 1.31 -6.66 25.49
N LYS A 269 0.79 -7.84 25.12
CA LYS A 269 1.48 -9.13 25.33
C LYS A 269 2.77 -9.20 24.52
N ALA A 270 2.75 -8.81 23.24
CA ALA A 270 3.95 -8.76 22.40
C ALA A 270 5.00 -7.78 22.94
N GLY A 271 4.59 -6.61 23.44
CA GLY A 271 5.48 -5.64 24.08
C GLY A 271 6.19 -6.20 25.33
N LYS A 272 5.47 -6.97 26.16
CA LYS A 272 6.06 -7.64 27.33
C LYS A 272 7.06 -8.73 26.94
N VAL A 273 6.75 -9.53 25.90
CA VAL A 273 7.69 -10.53 25.36
C VAL A 273 8.98 -9.86 24.87
N LEU A 274 8.86 -8.76 24.12
CA LEU A 274 10.02 -8.00 23.64
C LEU A 274 10.82 -7.39 24.79
N ALA A 275 10.17 -6.82 25.81
CA ALA A 275 10.83 -6.28 26.98
C ALA A 275 11.66 -7.34 27.73
N TYR A 276 11.12 -8.54 27.89
CA TYR A 276 11.84 -9.66 28.52
C TYR A 276 12.99 -10.15 27.64
N ALA A 277 12.80 -10.22 26.32
CA ALA A 277 13.88 -10.56 25.40
C ALA A 277 15.03 -9.53 25.42
N ILE A 278 14.72 -8.23 25.51
CA ILE A 278 15.72 -7.15 25.61
C ILE A 278 16.49 -7.25 26.92
N HIS A 279 15.81 -7.48 28.04
CA HIS A 279 16.44 -7.67 29.35
C HIS A 279 17.44 -8.84 29.35
N ASP A 280 17.14 -9.91 28.61
CA ASP A 280 17.99 -11.11 28.47
C ASP A 280 18.92 -11.08 27.23
N LYS A 281 19.50 -9.91 26.93
CA LYS A 281 20.51 -9.70 25.86
C LYS A 281 19.99 -9.96 24.44
N PHE A 282 18.77 -9.52 24.12
CA PHE A 282 18.12 -9.67 22.80
C PHE A 282 17.88 -11.13 22.36
N LYS A 283 17.89 -12.09 23.28
CA LYS A 283 17.53 -13.48 22.99
C LYS A 283 16.02 -13.67 23.12
N ILE A 284 15.31 -13.73 22.00
CA ILE A 284 13.84 -13.94 21.99
C ILE A 284 13.47 -15.27 22.64
N ASP A 285 14.31 -16.30 22.49
CA ASP A 285 14.09 -17.61 23.12
C ASP A 285 14.12 -17.55 24.66
N ALA A 286 14.66 -16.48 25.26
CA ALA A 286 14.60 -16.24 26.70
C ALA A 286 13.20 -15.82 27.19
N ALA A 287 12.30 -15.39 26.31
CA ALA A 287 10.93 -15.05 26.68
C ALA A 287 9.98 -16.27 26.67
N ARG A 288 10.49 -17.47 26.38
CA ARG A 288 9.71 -18.71 26.39
C ARG A 288 9.21 -19.02 27.80
N PRO A 289 7.98 -19.56 27.96
CA PRO A 289 7.42 -19.85 29.27
C PRO A 289 8.29 -20.78 30.12
N ARG A 290 8.82 -21.86 29.52
CA ARG A 290 9.73 -22.81 30.21
C ARG A 290 10.99 -22.14 30.75
N TYR A 291 11.63 -21.30 29.93
CA TYR A 291 12.85 -20.60 30.30
C TYR A 291 12.61 -19.56 31.41
N GLN A 292 11.49 -18.83 31.35
CA GLN A 292 11.12 -17.86 32.40
C GLN A 292 10.74 -18.54 33.73
N LEU A 293 10.16 -19.74 33.66
CA LEU A 293 9.87 -20.55 34.84
C LEU A 293 11.16 -21.07 35.47
N GLU A 294 12.07 -21.65 34.68
CA GLU A 294 13.31 -22.27 35.19
C GLU A 294 14.32 -21.25 35.73
N LYS A 295 14.48 -20.10 35.06
CA LYS A 295 15.53 -19.12 35.40
C LYS A 295 15.05 -17.99 36.31
N HIS A 296 13.78 -17.62 36.21
CA HIS A 296 13.22 -16.46 36.92
C HIS A 296 12.02 -16.80 37.81
N ASN A 297 11.57 -18.07 37.84
CA ASN A 297 10.43 -18.55 38.61
C ASN A 297 9.15 -17.73 38.39
N ARG A 298 8.89 -17.33 37.13
CA ARG A 298 7.75 -16.50 36.74
C ARG A 298 6.86 -17.23 35.72
N GLU A 299 5.57 -17.31 36.03
CA GLU A 299 4.55 -17.72 35.07
C GLU A 299 4.19 -16.56 34.13
N VAL A 300 4.23 -16.82 32.82
CA VAL A 300 3.92 -15.84 31.79
C VAL A 300 2.61 -16.19 31.07
N PRO A 301 1.78 -15.20 30.70
CA PRO A 301 0.44 -15.44 30.14
C PRO A 301 0.43 -15.77 28.63
N TRP A 302 1.56 -16.19 28.05
CA TRP A 302 1.69 -16.49 26.62
C TRP A 302 2.31 -17.87 26.37
N THR A 303 2.10 -18.43 25.17
CA THR A 303 2.54 -19.78 24.79
C THR A 303 3.90 -19.76 24.07
N ASP A 304 4.58 -20.91 24.00
CA ASP A 304 5.84 -21.07 23.23
C ASP A 304 5.65 -20.79 21.72
N ARG A 305 4.47 -21.16 21.20
CA ARG A 305 4.04 -20.83 19.85
C ARG A 305 4.01 -19.32 19.61
N PHE A 306 3.47 -18.55 20.55
CA PHE A 306 3.42 -17.09 20.45
C PHE A 306 4.82 -16.45 20.41
N VAL A 307 5.79 -16.99 21.15
CA VAL A 307 7.19 -16.50 21.11
C VAL A 307 7.85 -16.83 19.76
N THR A 308 7.58 -18.02 19.22
CA THR A 308 8.06 -18.42 17.89
C THR A 308 7.45 -17.55 16.78
N GLU A 309 6.17 -17.23 16.92
CA GLU A 309 5.43 -16.30 16.07
C GLU A 309 6.05 -14.88 16.11
N ILE A 310 6.39 -14.36 17.30
CA ILE A 310 7.12 -13.08 17.44
C ILE A 310 8.49 -13.13 16.76
N LYS A 311 9.22 -14.23 16.89
CA LYS A 311 10.53 -14.42 16.23
C LYS A 311 10.41 -14.39 14.71
N SER A 312 9.39 -15.02 14.14
CA SER A 312 9.08 -14.94 12.70
C SER A 312 8.72 -13.51 12.27
N GLY A 313 7.87 -12.83 13.05
CA GLY A 313 7.49 -11.44 12.81
C GLY A 313 8.68 -10.49 12.83
N LEU A 314 9.63 -10.65 13.76
CA LEU A 314 10.84 -9.83 13.82
C LEU A 314 11.76 -10.03 12.61
N ARG A 315 11.88 -11.26 12.09
CA ARG A 315 12.61 -11.51 10.83
C ARG A 315 11.94 -10.81 9.64
N ALA A 316 10.60 -10.78 9.60
CA ALA A 316 9.88 -10.02 8.59
C ALA A 316 10.14 -8.50 8.74
N CYS A 317 10.16 -7.98 9.98
CA CYS A 317 10.52 -6.58 10.26
C CYS A 317 11.94 -6.23 9.79
N GLN A 318 12.91 -7.15 9.92
CA GLN A 318 14.27 -6.94 9.40
C GLN A 318 14.27 -6.75 7.89
N VAL A 319 13.48 -7.54 7.13
CA VAL A 319 13.35 -7.36 5.68
C VAL A 319 12.71 -6.01 5.34
N MET A 320 11.70 -5.56 6.08
CA MET A 320 11.07 -4.25 5.88
C MET A 320 12.02 -3.08 6.13
N ALA A 321 12.93 -3.21 7.08
CA ALA A 321 13.89 -2.14 7.38
C ALA A 321 14.80 -1.82 6.18
N TRP A 322 15.08 -2.78 5.30
CA TRP A 322 15.84 -2.54 4.07
C TRP A 322 15.08 -1.70 3.03
N PHE A 323 13.75 -1.69 3.09
CA PHE A 323 12.92 -0.92 2.16
C PHE A 323 12.86 0.58 2.48
N VAL A 324 13.62 1.08 3.46
CA VAL A 324 13.69 2.52 3.77
C VAL A 324 14.10 3.35 2.56
N LEU A 325 15.19 2.97 1.87
CA LEU A 325 15.66 3.67 0.68
C LEU A 325 14.71 3.49 -0.51
N PHE A 326 14.03 2.34 -0.59
CA PHE A 326 13.03 2.09 -1.60
C PHE A 326 11.83 3.04 -1.45
N HIS A 327 11.34 3.28 -0.23
CA HIS A 327 10.29 4.25 0.04
C HIS A 327 10.72 5.68 -0.28
N LEU A 328 11.98 6.04 0.01
CA LEU A 328 12.54 7.34 -0.40
C LEU A 328 12.49 7.52 -1.92
N GLY A 329 12.81 6.47 -2.68
CA GLY A 329 12.69 6.46 -4.15
C GLY A 329 11.24 6.68 -4.61
N ILE A 330 10.29 5.93 -4.04
CA ILE A 330 8.87 6.11 -4.37
C ILE A 330 8.39 7.54 -4.08
N ASN A 331 8.83 8.14 -2.97
CA ASN A 331 8.51 9.52 -2.65
C ASN A 331 8.99 10.50 -3.74
N GLN A 332 10.02 10.18 -4.53
CA GLN A 332 10.51 11.05 -5.60
C GLN A 332 9.48 11.30 -6.70
N MET A 333 8.57 10.33 -6.89
CA MET A 333 7.49 10.38 -7.86
C MET A 333 6.56 11.58 -7.67
N THR A 334 6.36 12.00 -6.42
CA THR A 334 5.41 13.06 -6.05
C THR A 334 6.11 14.40 -5.76
N ASN A 335 7.44 14.45 -5.79
CA ASN A 335 8.22 15.67 -5.52
C ASN A 335 9.15 16.04 -6.69
N ASN A 336 10.38 15.54 -6.74
CA ASN A 336 11.41 15.98 -7.67
C ASN A 336 11.13 15.58 -9.11
N LEU A 337 10.49 14.43 -9.36
CA LEU A 337 10.10 14.06 -10.73
C LEU A 337 9.01 14.97 -11.30
N VAL A 338 8.13 15.50 -10.44
CA VAL A 338 7.14 16.53 -10.80
C VAL A 338 7.82 17.86 -11.11
N SER A 339 8.80 18.24 -10.30
CA SER A 339 9.61 19.44 -10.53
C SER A 339 10.38 19.34 -11.85
N GLN A 340 11.05 18.20 -12.11
CA GLN A 340 11.74 17.91 -13.38
C GLN A 340 10.78 18.00 -14.57
N ALA A 341 9.55 17.51 -14.45
CA ALA A 341 8.54 17.62 -15.50
C ALA A 341 8.18 19.09 -15.81
N GLY A 342 8.19 19.95 -14.79
CA GLY A 342 7.92 21.39 -14.91
C GLY A 342 8.99 22.17 -15.69
N GLU A 343 10.20 21.64 -15.80
CA GLU A 343 11.31 22.24 -16.56
C GLU A 343 11.24 21.92 -18.08
N MET A 344 10.33 21.02 -18.47
CA MET A 344 10.19 20.46 -19.81
C MET A 344 9.03 21.09 -20.59
N GLN A 345 9.00 20.86 -21.90
CA GLN A 345 7.86 21.21 -22.76
C GLN A 345 6.70 20.25 -22.52
N LEU A 346 5.59 20.82 -22.05
CA LEU A 346 4.43 20.07 -21.57
C LEU A 346 3.37 19.78 -22.65
N ASP A 347 3.44 20.37 -23.86
CA ASP A 347 2.50 20.14 -24.98
C ASP A 347 1.02 20.04 -24.53
N SER A 348 0.57 20.98 -23.69
CA SER A 348 -0.77 21.06 -23.06
C SER A 348 -1.11 20.05 -21.96
N PHE A 349 -0.24 19.10 -21.64
CA PHE A 349 -0.38 18.22 -20.48
C PHE A 349 0.05 18.95 -19.17
N PRO A 350 -0.50 18.64 -17.98
CA PRO A 350 0.02 19.16 -16.71
C PRO A 350 1.28 18.39 -16.26
N ASN A 351 2.24 19.06 -15.61
CA ASN A 351 3.52 18.45 -15.23
C ASN A 351 3.36 17.39 -14.13
N ASP A 352 2.53 17.66 -13.13
CA ASP A 352 2.21 16.77 -12.02
C ASP A 352 1.25 15.63 -12.43
N GLY A 353 0.50 15.82 -13.53
CA GLY A 353 -0.34 14.77 -14.12
C GLY A 353 0.45 13.58 -14.66
N ILE A 354 1.76 13.72 -14.91
CA ILE A 354 2.59 12.64 -15.46
C ILE A 354 2.70 11.46 -14.49
N GLN A 355 2.43 11.69 -13.21
CA GLN A 355 2.37 10.67 -12.16
C GLN A 355 1.37 9.56 -12.45
N VAL A 356 0.32 9.82 -13.26
CA VAL A 356 -0.68 8.83 -13.65
C VAL A 356 -0.06 7.65 -14.42
N LEU A 357 1.11 7.84 -15.04
CA LEU A 357 1.79 6.79 -15.78
C LEU A 357 2.18 5.60 -14.89
N ASN A 358 2.51 5.84 -13.61
CA ASN A 358 2.85 4.75 -12.69
C ASN A 358 1.68 3.79 -12.43
N PRO A 359 0.50 4.23 -11.93
CA PRO A 359 -0.62 3.32 -11.71
C PRO A 359 -1.11 2.67 -13.01
N ILE A 360 -1.08 3.38 -14.15
CA ILE A 360 -1.41 2.78 -15.46
C ILE A 360 -0.44 1.64 -15.79
N ALA A 361 0.87 1.88 -15.64
CA ALA A 361 1.88 0.85 -15.88
C ALA A 361 1.74 -0.32 -14.91
N CYS A 362 1.44 -0.08 -13.63
CA CYS A 362 1.17 -1.15 -12.65
C CYS A 362 0.00 -2.05 -13.07
N VAL A 363 -1.11 -1.46 -13.52
CA VAL A 363 -2.30 -2.22 -13.97
C VAL A 363 -2.03 -3.01 -15.25
N LEU A 364 -1.27 -2.45 -16.20
CA LEU A 364 -0.96 -3.12 -17.46
C LEU A 364 0.13 -4.19 -17.31
N LEU A 365 1.20 -3.90 -16.56
CA LEU A 365 2.36 -4.78 -16.41
C LEU A 365 2.18 -5.84 -15.33
N GLY A 366 1.35 -5.60 -14.32
CA GLY A 366 1.08 -6.57 -13.25
C GLY A 366 0.65 -7.95 -13.78
N PRO A 367 -0.41 -8.03 -14.61
CA PRO A 367 -0.83 -9.28 -15.23
C PRO A 367 0.22 -9.89 -16.16
N VAL A 368 0.98 -9.07 -16.88
CA VAL A 368 2.05 -9.54 -17.78
C VAL A 368 3.17 -10.20 -16.98
N ILE A 369 3.62 -9.57 -15.91
CA ILE A 369 4.65 -10.14 -15.02
C ILE A 369 4.16 -11.45 -14.39
N GLN A 370 2.92 -11.48 -13.90
CA GLN A 370 2.38 -12.66 -13.23
C GLN A 370 2.09 -13.84 -14.18
N LYS A 371 1.57 -13.57 -15.39
CA LYS A 371 1.15 -14.62 -16.34
C LYS A 371 2.20 -15.00 -17.37
N LEU A 372 3.13 -14.10 -17.71
CA LEU A 372 4.16 -14.34 -18.71
C LEU A 372 5.53 -14.52 -18.06
N LEU A 373 5.97 -13.56 -17.23
CA LEU A 373 7.32 -13.59 -16.67
C LEU A 373 7.52 -14.73 -15.67
N TYR A 374 6.69 -14.85 -14.63
CA TYR A 374 6.89 -15.90 -13.62
C TYR A 374 6.83 -17.33 -14.19
N PRO A 375 5.89 -17.69 -15.08
CA PRO A 375 5.87 -19.02 -15.68
C PRO A 375 7.03 -19.26 -16.63
N THR A 376 7.53 -18.25 -17.34
CA THR A 376 8.70 -18.41 -18.22
C THR A 376 9.98 -18.63 -17.42
N LEU A 377 10.22 -17.88 -16.34
CA LEU A 377 11.33 -18.15 -15.42
C LEU A 377 11.25 -19.55 -14.80
N ALA A 378 10.03 -19.99 -14.44
CA ALA A 378 9.80 -21.34 -13.94
C ALA A 378 10.12 -22.42 -15.00
N ARG A 379 9.80 -22.19 -16.28
CA ARG A 379 10.19 -23.08 -17.40
C ARG A 379 11.71 -23.18 -17.56
N TYR A 380 12.43 -22.09 -17.30
CA TYR A 380 13.90 -22.09 -17.31
C TYR A 380 14.52 -22.57 -15.98
N GLN A 381 13.72 -23.08 -15.04
CA GLN A 381 14.16 -23.57 -13.73
C GLN A 381 14.95 -22.54 -12.90
N ILE A 382 14.73 -21.25 -13.13
CA ILE A 382 15.36 -20.19 -12.34
C ILE A 382 14.50 -19.99 -11.08
N PRO A 383 15.02 -20.25 -9.86
CA PRO A 383 14.26 -20.06 -8.63
C PRO A 383 14.03 -18.56 -8.40
N PHE A 384 12.85 -18.07 -8.79
CA PHE A 384 12.46 -16.66 -8.64
C PHE A 384 11.63 -16.46 -7.37
N GLY A 385 12.27 -16.71 -6.23
CA GLY A 385 11.64 -16.59 -4.93
C GLY A 385 11.45 -15.14 -4.45
N PRO A 386 10.77 -14.92 -3.30
CA PRO A 386 10.41 -13.60 -2.83
C PRO A 386 11.60 -12.67 -2.57
N LEU A 387 12.74 -13.17 -2.07
CA LEU A 387 13.88 -12.31 -1.76
C LEU A 387 14.65 -11.91 -3.04
N MET A 388 14.73 -12.81 -4.02
CA MET A 388 15.25 -12.48 -5.35
C MET A 388 14.40 -11.41 -6.06
N ARG A 389 13.07 -11.52 -5.99
CA ARG A 389 12.15 -10.49 -6.51
C ARG A 389 12.41 -9.13 -5.88
N MET A 390 12.51 -9.06 -4.55
CA MET A 390 12.81 -7.82 -3.84
C MET A 390 14.18 -7.25 -4.21
N THR A 391 15.18 -8.11 -4.43
CA THR A 391 16.52 -7.71 -4.88
C THR A 391 16.46 -7.07 -6.26
N MET A 392 15.75 -7.70 -7.20
CA MET A 392 15.51 -7.14 -8.53
C MET A 392 14.80 -5.80 -8.46
N ALA A 393 13.88 -5.61 -7.50
CA ALA A 393 13.21 -4.33 -7.27
C ALA A 393 14.22 -3.20 -6.96
N PHE A 394 15.22 -3.44 -6.10
CA PHE A 394 16.24 -2.42 -5.82
C PHE A 394 17.04 -2.03 -7.07
N PHE A 395 17.40 -3.01 -7.91
CA PHE A 395 18.11 -2.75 -9.16
C PHE A 395 17.25 -2.02 -10.19
N THR A 396 15.97 -2.38 -10.33
CA THR A 396 15.06 -1.66 -11.22
C THR A 396 14.80 -0.24 -10.73
N MET A 397 14.67 -0.02 -9.41
CA MET A 397 14.56 1.33 -8.85
C MET A 397 15.84 2.15 -9.09
N ALA A 398 17.02 1.54 -8.94
CA ALA A 398 18.28 2.19 -9.26
C ALA A 398 18.36 2.58 -10.74
N ALA A 399 17.88 1.72 -11.65
CA ALA A 399 17.80 2.01 -13.08
C ALA A 399 16.83 3.17 -13.39
N THR A 400 15.70 3.26 -12.68
CA THR A 400 14.78 4.41 -12.76
C THR A 400 15.51 5.73 -12.49
N PHE A 401 16.25 5.82 -11.38
CA PHE A 401 16.97 7.05 -11.02
C PHE A 401 18.20 7.31 -11.88
N ALA A 402 18.88 6.27 -12.38
CA ALA A 402 19.94 6.43 -13.36
C ALA A 402 19.40 7.05 -14.66
N TYR A 403 18.22 6.61 -15.13
CA TYR A 403 17.56 7.20 -16.27
C TYR A 403 17.05 8.62 -15.96
N ALA A 404 16.46 8.85 -14.78
CA ALA A 404 16.03 10.19 -14.35
C ALA A 404 17.18 11.20 -14.32
N ALA A 405 18.36 10.79 -13.83
CA ALA A 405 19.58 11.60 -13.89
C ALA A 405 20.01 11.88 -15.34
N GLY A 406 19.88 10.89 -16.23
CA GLY A 406 20.11 11.07 -17.66
C GLY A 406 19.16 12.10 -18.28
N VAL A 407 17.87 12.04 -17.95
CA VAL A 407 16.87 13.03 -18.37
C VAL A 407 17.20 14.41 -17.81
N GLN A 408 17.57 14.54 -16.54
CA GLN A 408 18.01 15.81 -15.95
C GLN A 408 19.24 16.37 -16.70
N LYS A 409 20.19 15.51 -17.06
CA LYS A 409 21.36 15.94 -17.84
C LYS A 409 20.98 16.42 -19.23
N MET A 410 20.02 15.77 -19.88
CA MET A 410 19.48 16.22 -21.16
C MET A 410 18.81 17.61 -21.01
N ILE A 411 18.05 17.83 -19.94
CA ILE A 411 17.44 19.14 -19.60
C ILE A 411 18.51 20.20 -19.48
N TYR A 412 19.58 19.96 -18.70
CA TYR A 412 20.67 20.91 -18.52
C TYR A 412 21.52 21.16 -19.76
N ASN A 413 21.54 20.24 -20.72
CA ASN A 413 22.25 20.40 -21.99
C ASN A 413 21.39 21.06 -23.08
N SER A 414 20.10 21.31 -22.82
CA SER A 414 19.16 21.87 -23.80
C SER A 414 18.90 23.34 -23.53
N GLY A 415 18.88 24.15 -24.59
CA GLY A 415 18.50 25.57 -24.48
C GLY A 415 17.01 25.75 -24.15
N PRO A 416 16.60 26.95 -23.69
CA PRO A 416 17.38 28.19 -23.68
C PRO A 416 18.20 28.42 -22.40
N CYS A 417 17.90 27.73 -21.29
CA CYS A 417 18.46 28.08 -19.97
C CYS A 417 19.50 27.11 -19.41
N TYR A 418 19.76 25.98 -20.07
CA TYR A 418 20.77 24.99 -19.66
C TYR A 418 20.64 24.60 -18.17
N GLU A 419 21.70 24.82 -17.36
CA GLU A 419 21.77 24.44 -15.94
C GLU A 419 20.85 25.26 -15.00
N ALA A 420 20.17 26.29 -15.50
CA ALA A 420 19.25 27.13 -14.72
C ALA A 420 17.87 27.23 -15.39
N PRO A 421 17.12 26.12 -15.52
CA PRO A 421 15.83 26.08 -16.19
C PRO A 421 14.87 27.13 -15.60
N LEU A 422 14.04 27.74 -16.46
CA LEU A 422 13.02 28.75 -16.14
C LEU A 422 13.51 30.10 -15.55
N VAL A 423 14.76 30.20 -15.08
CA VAL A 423 15.30 31.41 -14.43
C VAL A 423 16.03 32.33 -15.41
N CYS A 424 16.47 31.82 -16.57
CA CYS A 424 17.31 32.62 -17.46
C CYS A 424 16.54 33.79 -18.13
N PRO A 425 17.23 34.88 -18.53
CA PRO A 425 16.60 36.02 -19.21
C PRO A 425 15.85 35.65 -20.50
N ALA A 426 16.25 34.56 -21.15
CA ALA A 426 15.56 34.06 -22.35
C ALA A 426 14.23 33.34 -22.03
N ALA A 427 14.06 32.83 -20.80
CA ALA A 427 12.81 32.26 -20.30
C ALA A 427 11.89 33.31 -19.69
N GLN A 428 12.43 34.28 -18.95
CA GLN A 428 11.64 35.34 -18.31
C GLN A 428 11.36 36.49 -19.28
N ARG A 429 10.37 36.31 -20.16
CA ARG A 429 9.88 37.37 -21.05
C ARG A 429 8.77 38.16 -20.37
N VAL A 430 8.90 39.48 -20.37
CA VAL A 430 7.89 40.37 -19.75
C VAL A 430 6.52 40.14 -20.39
N GLY A 431 5.54 39.72 -19.59
CA GLY A 431 4.16 39.48 -20.03
C GLY A 431 3.92 38.15 -20.76
N GLN A 432 4.88 37.23 -20.79
CA GLN A 432 4.74 35.88 -21.37
C GLN A 432 5.10 34.80 -20.36
N PRO A 433 4.50 33.59 -20.46
CA PRO A 433 4.87 32.46 -19.61
C PRO A 433 6.36 32.10 -19.76
N ALA A 434 6.97 31.63 -18.68
CA ALA A 434 8.37 31.20 -18.68
C ALA A 434 8.61 30.14 -19.76
N LEU A 435 9.64 30.31 -20.59
CA LEU A 435 9.95 29.35 -21.66
C LEU A 435 10.73 28.15 -21.08
N PRO A 436 10.18 26.92 -21.06
CA PRO A 436 10.91 25.74 -20.59
C PRO A 436 12.01 25.31 -21.57
N ASN A 437 12.91 24.43 -21.10
CA ASN A 437 13.95 23.86 -21.95
C ASN A 437 13.33 22.97 -23.04
N ARG A 438 13.99 22.90 -24.21
CA ARG A 438 13.46 22.26 -25.44
C ARG A 438 13.49 20.73 -25.41
N ILE A 439 12.89 20.13 -24.40
CA ILE A 439 12.72 18.68 -24.27
C ILE A 439 11.27 18.40 -23.92
N LYS A 440 10.67 17.45 -24.62
CA LYS A 440 9.28 17.04 -24.36
C LYS A 440 9.19 16.21 -23.09
N VAL A 441 8.17 16.48 -22.28
CA VAL A 441 7.89 15.79 -21.02
C VAL A 441 7.79 14.26 -21.17
N TRP A 442 7.35 13.76 -22.32
CA TRP A 442 7.22 12.34 -22.63
C TRP A 442 8.53 11.53 -22.54
N VAL A 443 9.69 12.20 -22.54
CA VAL A 443 10.98 11.53 -22.29
C VAL A 443 11.04 10.94 -20.87
N GLN A 444 10.22 11.41 -19.93
CA GLN A 444 10.08 10.83 -18.59
C GLN A 444 9.25 9.54 -18.55
N THR A 445 8.50 9.18 -19.60
CA THR A 445 7.63 7.99 -19.58
C THR A 445 8.34 6.71 -19.12
N PRO A 446 9.58 6.40 -19.58
CA PRO A 446 10.32 5.23 -19.10
C PRO A 446 10.62 5.25 -17.59
N ILE A 447 10.78 6.42 -16.96
CA ILE A 447 10.99 6.54 -15.51
C ILE A 447 9.81 5.89 -14.78
N TYR A 448 8.59 6.30 -15.10
CA TYR A 448 7.37 5.80 -14.45
C TYR A 448 7.08 4.32 -14.79
N VAL A 449 7.43 3.86 -16.00
CA VAL A 449 7.25 2.46 -16.39
C VAL A 449 8.23 1.53 -15.64
N ILE A 450 9.51 1.90 -15.54
CA ILE A 450 10.51 1.11 -14.82
C ILE A 450 10.22 1.17 -13.31
N LEU A 451 9.78 2.33 -12.79
CA LEU A 451 9.33 2.49 -11.41
C LEU A 451 8.15 1.56 -11.09
N ALA A 452 7.16 1.44 -11.98
CA ALA A 452 6.04 0.52 -11.80
C ALA A 452 6.49 -0.96 -11.74
N VAL A 453 7.42 -1.37 -12.61
CA VAL A 453 8.02 -2.72 -12.56
C VAL A 453 8.71 -2.95 -11.21
N SER A 454 9.44 -1.94 -10.74
CA SER A 454 10.10 -1.96 -9.45
C SER A 454 9.10 -2.08 -8.29
N GLU A 455 7.97 -1.35 -8.36
CA GLU A 455 6.90 -1.40 -7.36
C GLU A 455 6.27 -2.80 -7.29
N ILE A 456 6.04 -3.43 -8.45
CA ILE A 456 5.49 -4.79 -8.53
C ILE A 456 6.46 -5.80 -7.89
N PHE A 457 7.74 -5.77 -8.24
CA PHE A 457 8.71 -6.69 -7.65
C PHE A 457 8.98 -6.41 -6.16
N GLY A 458 8.94 -5.13 -5.75
CA GLY A 458 9.25 -4.68 -4.40
C GLY A 458 8.04 -4.78 -3.48
N PHE A 459 7.07 -3.89 -3.61
CA PHE A 459 5.97 -3.71 -2.65
C PHE A 459 4.91 -4.79 -2.69
N VAL A 460 4.59 -5.36 -3.86
CA VAL A 460 3.63 -6.47 -3.93
C VAL A 460 4.24 -7.69 -3.24
N THR A 461 5.48 -8.04 -3.59
CA THR A 461 6.22 -9.14 -2.94
C THR A 461 6.45 -8.88 -1.47
N LEU A 462 6.79 -7.66 -1.06
CA LEU A 462 6.97 -7.30 0.36
C LEU A 462 5.67 -7.53 1.12
N SER A 463 4.53 -7.14 0.56
CA SER A 463 3.22 -7.36 1.17
C SER A 463 2.92 -8.86 1.29
N GLU A 464 3.11 -9.63 0.21
CA GLU A 464 2.94 -11.10 0.20
C GLU A 464 3.83 -11.80 1.26
N TYR A 465 5.11 -11.46 1.27
CA TYR A 465 6.08 -11.98 2.23
C TYR A 465 5.68 -11.64 3.66
N SER A 466 5.27 -10.39 3.91
CA SER A 466 4.77 -9.95 5.22
C SER A 466 3.57 -10.76 5.67
N TYR A 467 2.59 -10.98 4.79
CA TYR A 467 1.40 -11.76 5.13
C TYR A 467 1.72 -13.24 5.39
N SER A 468 2.63 -13.84 4.63
CA SER A 468 3.02 -15.24 4.79
C SER A 468 3.83 -15.50 6.07
N LYS A 469 4.62 -14.51 6.51
CA LYS A 469 5.49 -14.61 7.70
C LYS A 469 4.91 -13.99 8.96
N ALA A 470 3.89 -13.14 8.84
CA ALA A 470 3.20 -12.53 9.97
C ALA A 470 2.25 -13.55 10.64
N PRO A 471 2.40 -13.76 11.95
CA PRO A 471 1.40 -14.47 12.76
C PRO A 471 0.02 -13.83 12.61
N LYS A 472 -1.05 -14.65 12.68
CA LYS A 472 -2.44 -14.17 12.56
C LYS A 472 -2.73 -13.03 13.54
N ASP A 473 -2.16 -13.09 14.74
CA ASP A 473 -2.40 -12.11 15.81
C ASP A 473 -1.47 -10.87 15.73
N MET A 474 -0.41 -10.90 14.91
CA MET A 474 0.60 -9.82 14.83
C MET A 474 0.59 -9.02 13.52
N ARG A 475 -0.41 -9.23 12.66
CA ARG A 475 -0.51 -8.52 11.36
C ARG A 475 -0.44 -7.00 11.51
N THR A 476 -1.06 -6.45 12.55
CA THR A 476 -1.04 -5.02 12.85
C THR A 476 0.35 -4.49 13.21
N VAL A 477 1.16 -5.28 13.92
CA VAL A 477 2.55 -4.91 14.29
C VAL A 477 3.43 -4.84 13.03
N VAL A 478 3.31 -5.85 12.19
CA VAL A 478 4.07 -5.98 10.95
C VAL A 478 3.70 -4.84 9.99
N GLN A 479 2.41 -4.50 9.90
CA GLN A 479 1.94 -3.36 9.10
C GLN A 479 2.46 -2.02 9.65
N SER A 480 2.50 -1.84 10.97
CA SER A 480 3.08 -0.64 11.62
C SER A 480 4.57 -0.49 11.34
N MET A 481 5.33 -1.58 11.33
CA MET A 481 6.76 -1.54 10.99
C MET A 481 6.99 -1.11 9.54
N ARG A 482 6.16 -1.57 8.60
CA ARG A 482 6.21 -1.10 7.21
C ARG A 482 6.01 0.41 7.13
N GLN A 483 5.02 0.94 7.84
CA GLN A 483 4.80 2.40 7.86
C GLN A 483 5.97 3.14 8.51
N LEU A 484 6.58 2.59 9.57
CA LEU A 484 7.78 3.16 10.17
C LEU A 484 8.93 3.25 9.16
N SER A 485 9.17 2.20 8.37
CA SER A 485 10.20 2.22 7.31
C SER A 485 9.94 3.31 6.26
N ALA A 486 8.67 3.52 5.89
CA ALA A 486 8.25 4.59 4.98
C ALA A 486 8.44 5.99 5.60
N GLY A 487 8.16 6.12 6.89
CA GLY A 487 8.42 7.34 7.67
C GLY A 487 9.91 7.69 7.68
N ILE A 488 10.78 6.72 7.98
CA ILE A 488 12.25 6.92 7.95
C ILE A 488 12.71 7.32 6.54
N GLY A 489 12.20 6.68 5.49
CA GLY A 489 12.50 7.08 4.11
C GLY A 489 12.12 8.54 3.82
N SER A 490 10.98 8.97 4.35
CA SER A 490 10.51 10.37 4.24
C SER A 490 11.39 11.34 5.05
N ALA A 491 11.86 10.94 6.24
CA ALA A 491 12.80 11.74 7.04
C ALA A 491 14.14 11.95 6.32
N ILE A 492 14.66 10.93 5.63
CA ILE A 492 15.83 11.07 4.76
C ILE A 492 15.52 12.04 3.60
N GLY A 493 14.31 11.99 3.05
CA GLY A 493 13.85 12.94 2.03
C GLY A 493 13.87 14.40 2.50
N ILE A 494 13.52 14.66 3.76
CA ILE A 494 13.67 16.00 4.38
C ILE A 494 15.15 16.39 4.42
N ALA A 495 16.03 15.48 4.86
CA ALA A 495 17.47 15.74 4.95
C ALA A 495 18.12 16.00 3.57
N LEU A 496 17.60 15.38 2.51
CA LEU A 496 18.04 15.60 1.12
C LEU A 496 17.43 16.86 0.47
N GLY A 497 16.40 17.44 1.08
CA GLY A 497 15.69 18.62 0.55
C GLY A 497 16.57 19.80 0.13
N PRO A 498 17.67 20.17 0.84
CA PRO A 498 18.59 21.23 0.41
C PRO A 498 19.33 20.96 -0.91
N VAL A 499 19.37 19.70 -1.35
CA VAL A 499 19.97 19.23 -2.62
C VAL A 499 18.91 19.19 -3.73
N SER A 500 17.61 19.21 -3.39
CA SER A 500 16.47 19.29 -4.32
C SER A 500 16.32 20.72 -4.90
N ARG A 501 17.34 21.21 -5.60
CA ARG A 501 17.36 22.47 -6.35
C ARG A 501 18.36 22.38 -7.50
N ASP A 502 18.11 23.06 -8.59
CA ASP A 502 19.07 23.12 -9.69
C ASP A 502 20.40 23.77 -9.28
N PRO A 503 21.54 23.29 -9.82
CA PRO A 503 21.75 22.11 -10.67
C PRO A 503 21.98 20.80 -9.88
N LYS A 504 21.73 20.81 -8.56
CA LYS A 504 22.09 19.72 -7.63
C LYS A 504 21.15 18.51 -7.70
N VAL A 505 19.94 18.67 -8.27
CA VAL A 505 18.97 17.58 -8.46
C VAL A 505 19.57 16.41 -9.23
N LEU A 506 20.37 16.69 -10.27
CA LEU A 506 21.08 15.65 -11.02
C LEU A 506 21.96 14.77 -10.13
N TRP A 507 22.73 15.39 -9.21
CA TRP A 507 23.61 14.64 -8.30
C TRP A 507 22.83 13.89 -7.22
N MET A 508 21.66 14.40 -6.84
CA MET A 508 20.74 13.69 -5.95
C MET A 508 20.23 12.41 -6.62
N ASP A 509 19.79 12.47 -7.88
CA ASP A 509 19.32 11.28 -8.62
C ASP A 509 20.44 10.26 -8.82
N VAL A 510 21.67 10.70 -9.13
CA VAL A 510 22.85 9.83 -9.20
C VAL A 510 23.13 9.17 -7.84
N GLY A 511 23.08 9.93 -6.74
CA GLY A 511 23.27 9.41 -5.39
C GLY A 511 22.20 8.39 -4.99
N LEU A 512 20.94 8.64 -5.35
CA LEU A 512 19.83 7.70 -5.15
C LEU A 512 20.05 6.41 -5.97
N ALA A 513 20.42 6.52 -7.24
CA ALA A 513 20.69 5.37 -8.09
C ALA A 513 21.81 4.47 -7.51
N VAL A 514 22.94 5.06 -7.11
CA VAL A 514 24.07 4.33 -6.54
C VAL A 514 23.71 3.70 -5.19
N SER A 515 23.07 4.45 -4.30
CA SER A 515 22.69 3.95 -2.97
C SER A 515 21.67 2.80 -3.05
N LEU A 516 20.71 2.86 -3.97
CA LEU A 516 19.75 1.78 -4.22
C LEU A 516 20.42 0.55 -4.82
N ALA A 517 21.34 0.71 -5.77
CA ALA A 517 22.09 -0.41 -6.34
C ALA A 517 22.95 -1.11 -5.27
N LEU A 518 23.67 -0.35 -4.45
CA LEU A 518 24.45 -0.89 -3.33
C LEU A 518 23.54 -1.58 -2.31
N SER A 519 22.38 -1.00 -2.01
CA SER A 519 21.40 -1.61 -1.11
C SER A 519 20.85 -2.91 -1.65
N GLY A 520 20.63 -3.04 -2.97
CA GLY A 520 20.26 -4.30 -3.61
C GLY A 520 21.32 -5.39 -3.45
N VAL A 521 22.60 -5.04 -3.66
CA VAL A 521 23.73 -5.98 -3.47
C VAL A 521 23.84 -6.42 -2.01
N LEU A 522 23.78 -5.47 -1.07
CA LEU A 522 23.86 -5.75 0.36
C LEU A 522 22.65 -6.55 0.86
N PHE A 523 21.45 -6.22 0.37
CA PHE A 523 20.23 -6.94 0.70
C PHE A 523 20.32 -8.40 0.27
N TRP A 524 20.78 -8.68 -0.94
CA TRP A 524 20.99 -10.06 -1.40
C TRP A 524 22.07 -10.79 -0.59
N ALA A 525 23.20 -10.12 -0.30
CA ALA A 525 24.28 -10.71 0.48
C ALA A 525 23.85 -11.09 1.92
N VAL A 526 23.04 -10.23 2.56
CA VAL A 526 22.61 -10.43 3.96
C VAL A 526 21.36 -11.30 4.06
N MET A 527 20.38 -11.12 3.17
CA MET A 527 19.08 -11.80 3.28
C MET A 527 18.97 -13.03 2.37
N GLY A 528 19.76 -13.13 1.30
CA GLY A 528 19.67 -14.25 0.35
C GLY A 528 19.91 -15.62 0.99
N HIS A 529 20.64 -15.69 2.11
CA HIS A 529 20.83 -16.94 2.85
C HIS A 529 19.53 -17.45 3.50
N LEU A 530 18.56 -16.56 3.79
CA LEU A 530 17.28 -16.95 4.40
C LEU A 530 16.40 -17.74 3.41
N GLU A 531 16.60 -17.55 2.12
CA GLU A 531 15.91 -18.30 1.07
C GLU A 531 16.43 -19.74 1.01
N LYS A 532 17.76 -19.92 1.00
CA LYS A 532 18.41 -21.24 1.02
C LYS A 532 18.03 -22.07 2.24
N ASN A 533 18.12 -21.47 3.43
CA ASN A 533 17.79 -22.18 4.68
C ASN A 533 16.31 -22.58 4.77
N LYS A 534 15.41 -21.94 4.02
CA LYS A 534 13.99 -22.30 4.00
C LYS A 534 13.76 -23.55 3.15
N GLU A 535 14.41 -23.63 1.99
CA GLU A 535 14.37 -24.84 1.15
C GLU A 535 14.93 -26.04 1.93
N ASP A 536 16.00 -25.85 2.69
CA ASP A 536 16.58 -26.90 3.56
C ASP A 536 15.61 -27.32 4.69
N LEU A 537 14.92 -26.35 5.32
CA LEU A 537 13.95 -26.64 6.39
C LEU A 537 12.70 -27.35 5.86
N ASP A 538 12.12 -26.86 4.76
CA ASP A 538 10.93 -27.45 4.16
C ASP A 538 11.24 -28.88 3.64
N THR A 539 12.47 -29.10 3.14
CA THR A 539 12.96 -30.44 2.77
C THR A 539 13.13 -31.34 3.99
N MET A 540 13.68 -30.83 5.10
CA MET A 540 13.80 -31.58 6.37
C MET A 540 12.43 -31.97 6.95
N TYR A 541 11.46 -31.06 6.97
CA TYR A 541 10.11 -31.37 7.45
C TYR A 541 9.39 -32.38 6.56
N LEU A 542 9.53 -32.26 5.23
CA LEU A 542 9.00 -33.25 4.30
C LEU A 542 9.64 -34.63 4.51
N SER A 543 10.94 -34.70 4.81
CA SER A 543 11.59 -35.97 5.16
C SER A 543 11.13 -36.51 6.51
N GLU A 544 10.95 -35.68 7.53
CA GLU A 544 10.43 -36.12 8.84
C GLU A 544 8.97 -36.61 8.77
N ASP A 545 8.14 -35.96 7.95
CA ASP A 545 6.75 -36.39 7.72
C ASP A 545 6.70 -37.69 6.90
N GLN A 546 7.61 -37.86 5.93
CA GLN A 546 7.78 -39.13 5.20
C GLN A 546 8.27 -40.25 6.12
N ASP A 547 9.22 -39.98 7.02
CA ASP A 547 9.72 -40.94 8.00
C ASP A 547 8.64 -41.29 9.04
N ARG A 548 7.83 -40.32 9.48
CA ARG A 548 6.67 -40.57 10.35
C ARG A 548 5.59 -41.38 9.65
N ALA A 549 5.31 -41.12 8.37
CA ALA A 549 4.38 -41.91 7.57
C ALA A 549 4.89 -43.34 7.35
N ALA A 550 6.20 -43.52 7.18
CA ALA A 550 6.84 -44.84 7.07
C ALA A 550 6.79 -45.62 8.39
N HIS A 551 7.00 -44.94 9.54
CA HIS A 551 6.92 -45.57 10.86
C HIS A 551 5.48 -45.91 11.29
N THR A 552 4.49 -45.07 10.95
CA THR A 552 3.07 -45.34 11.22
C THR A 552 2.46 -46.37 10.26
N GLY A 553 2.96 -46.46 9.02
CA GLY A 553 2.59 -47.52 8.08
C GLY A 553 3.17 -48.90 8.39
N GLY A 554 4.25 -48.98 9.18
CA GLY A 554 4.89 -50.24 9.59
C GLY A 554 4.16 -51.00 10.71
N GLU A 555 3.40 -50.30 11.56
CA GLU A 555 2.69 -50.94 12.69
C GLU A 555 1.31 -51.52 12.32
N ALA A 556 0.74 -51.15 11.17
CA ALA A 556 -0.53 -51.70 10.70
C ALA A 556 -0.42 -53.09 10.02
N GLY A 557 0.79 -53.66 9.92
CA GLY A 557 1.06 -54.85 9.10
C GLY A 557 1.39 -56.16 9.83
N SER A 558 1.51 -56.22 11.17
CA SER A 558 1.96 -57.45 11.86
C SER A 558 1.09 -57.94 13.04
N GLY A 559 -0.14 -57.46 13.15
CA GLY A 559 -1.06 -57.82 14.25
C GLY A 559 -2.26 -58.67 13.86
N THR A 560 -2.11 -59.70 13.01
CA THR A 560 -3.10 -60.80 12.89
C THR A 560 -2.54 -61.95 12.05
N LYS A 561 -1.89 -62.91 12.71
CA LYS A 561 -1.84 -64.35 12.34
C LYS A 561 -1.04 -65.12 13.39
N ASN A 562 -1.74 -65.53 14.45
CA ASN A 562 -1.84 -66.91 14.94
C ASN A 562 -2.58 -66.92 16.28
#